data_AF-A0A5C5SUS0-F1
#
_entry.id   AF-A0A5C5SUS0-F1
#
_cell.length_a   1.000
_cell.length_b   1.000
_cell.length_c   1.000
_cell.angle_alpha   90.00
_cell.angle_beta   90.00
_cell.angle_gamma   90.00
#
_symmetry.space_group_name_H-M   'P 1'
#
loop_
_entity.id
_entity.type
_entity.pdbx_description
1 polymer ?
#
loop_
_entity_poly.entity_id
_entity_poly.type
_entity_poly.pdbx_seq_one_letter_code
_entity_poly.pdbx_strand_id
1 'polypeptide(L)'
;MALSIKDPETERLARTLAERTGETITVATRRALEEKLRRLGTAAHRAALLEDLAASRRRWSRLSVLDGRSADDIIGYDDRGLPG
;
A
#
# COMPACT_ATOMS: atom_id res chain seq x y z
N MET A 1 12.99 -9.14 -25.90
CA MET A 1 14.30 -9.75 -25.60
C MET A 1 14.10 -10.97 -24.72
N ALA A 2 14.90 -12.02 -24.88
CA ALA A 2 14.77 -13.26 -24.09
C ALA A 2 15.64 -13.19 -22.84
N LEU A 3 15.04 -13.44 -21.67
CA LEU A 3 15.75 -13.66 -20.42
C LEU A 3 16.30 -15.10 -20.43
N SER A 4 17.62 -15.28 -20.35
CA SER A 4 18.24 -16.60 -20.21
C SER A 4 18.66 -16.82 -18.76
N ILE A 5 18.02 -17.78 -18.09
CA ILE A 5 18.37 -18.20 -16.73
C ILE A 5 18.96 -19.61 -16.83
N LYS A 6 20.24 -19.77 -16.46
CA LYS A 6 20.96 -21.05 -16.48
C LYS A 6 21.03 -21.66 -15.08
N ASP A 7 19.87 -21.77 -14.45
CA ASP A 7 19.72 -22.36 -13.12
C ASP A 7 18.67 -23.48 -13.19
N PRO A 8 19.04 -24.75 -12.96
CA PRO A 8 18.12 -25.89 -13.08
C PRO A 8 16.91 -25.79 -12.14
N GLU A 9 17.09 -25.19 -10.96
CA GLU A 9 16.03 -25.04 -9.97
C GLU A 9 15.00 -24.00 -10.43
N THR A 10 15.45 -22.89 -11.02
CA THR A 10 14.57 -21.89 -11.61
C THR A 10 13.75 -22.49 -12.75
N GLU A 11 14.36 -23.32 -13.60
CA GLU A 11 13.62 -24.02 -14.67
C GLU A 11 12.56 -24.96 -14.09
N ARG A 12 12.90 -25.73 -13.05
CA ARG A 12 11.97 -26.63 -12.35
C ARG A 12 10.79 -25.86 -11.76
N LEU A 13 11.04 -24.73 -11.11
CA LEU A 13 10.02 -23.86 -10.55
C LEU A 13 9.11 -23.26 -11.63
N ALA A 14 9.70 -22.78 -12.73
CA ALA A 14 8.95 -22.19 -13.83
C ALA A 14 8.04 -23.22 -14.53
N ARG A 15 8.54 -24.45 -14.75
CA ARG A 15 7.74 -25.57 -15.26
C ARG A 15 6.60 -25.96 -14.32
N THR A 16 6.91 -26.14 -13.04
CA THR A 16 5.90 -26.48 -12.02
C THR A 16 4.80 -25.42 -11.95
N LEU A 17 5.18 -24.14 -12.02
CA LEU A 17 4.23 -23.04 -12.02
C LEU A 17 3.33 -23.08 -13.25
N ALA A 18 3.91 -23.23 -14.43
CA ALA A 18 3.19 -23.34 -15.70
C ALA A 18 2.20 -24.50 -15.72
N GLU A 19 2.60 -25.68 -15.24
CA GLU A 19 1.74 -26.85 -15.11
C GLU A 19 0.54 -26.58 -14.17
N ARG A 20 0.79 -25.94 -13.03
CA ARG A 20 -0.26 -25.62 -12.05
C ARG A 20 -1.22 -24.53 -12.54
N THR A 21 -0.75 -23.59 -13.35
CA THR A 21 -1.59 -22.49 -13.86
C THR A 21 -2.21 -22.79 -15.22
N GLY A 22 -1.79 -23.85 -15.90
CA GLY A 22 -2.22 -24.16 -17.27
C GLY A 22 -1.68 -23.16 -18.31
N GLU A 23 -0.59 -22.47 -17.99
CA GLU A 23 0.00 -21.43 -18.82
C GLU A 23 1.29 -21.91 -19.50
N THR A 24 1.80 -21.15 -20.46
CA THR A 24 3.17 -21.38 -20.94
C THR A 24 4.17 -20.94 -19.89
N ILE A 25 5.35 -21.56 -19.87
CA ILE A 25 6.46 -21.22 -18.95
C ILE A 25 6.74 -19.71 -18.96
N THR A 26 6.74 -19.09 -20.15
CA THR A 26 6.96 -17.66 -20.31
C THR A 26 5.86 -16.83 -19.65
N VAL A 27 4.59 -17.18 -19.84
CA VAL A 27 3.46 -16.45 -19.27
C VAL A 27 3.43 -16.59 -17.75
N ALA A 28 3.59 -17.81 -17.25
CA ALA A 28 3.63 -18.12 -15.83
C ALA A 28 4.77 -17.36 -15.12
N THR A 29 5.97 -17.40 -15.69
CA THR A 29 7.15 -16.71 -15.13
C THR A 29 6.95 -15.20 -15.12
N ARG A 30 6.47 -14.62 -16.23
CA ARG A 30 6.20 -13.17 -16.31
C ARG A 30 5.16 -12.75 -15.26
N ARG A 31 4.05 -13.49 -15.14
CA ARG A 31 3.00 -13.19 -14.14
C ARG A 31 3.52 -13.30 -12.70
N ALA A 32 4.34 -14.30 -12.40
CA ALA A 32 4.96 -14.42 -11.07
C ALA A 32 5.87 -13.25 -10.73
N LEU A 33 6.66 -12.78 -11.70
CA LEU A 33 7.52 -11.60 -11.53
C LEU A 33 6.69 -10.32 -11.34
N GLU A 34 5.69 -10.09 -12.19
CA GLU A 34 4.75 -8.96 -12.08
C GLU A 34 4.07 -8.95 -10.70
N GLU A 35 3.56 -10.10 -10.25
CA GLU A 35 2.89 -10.25 -8.96
C GLU A 35 3.84 -9.96 -7.80
N LYS A 36 5.08 -10.45 -7.84
CA LYS A 36 6.07 -10.20 -6.81
C LYS A 36 6.45 -8.71 -6.75
N LEU A 37 6.70 -8.08 -7.89
CA LEU A 37 7.02 -6.66 -7.99
C LEU A 37 5.86 -5.80 -7.47
N ARG A 38 4.62 -6.13 -7.86
CA ARG A 38 3.42 -5.46 -7.37
C ARG A 38 3.29 -5.54 -5.85
N ARG A 39 3.45 -6.74 -5.27
CA ARG A 39 3.39 -6.93 -3.81
C ARG A 39 4.46 -6.13 -3.07
N LEU A 40 5.69 -6.13 -3.58
CA LEU A 40 6.80 -5.37 -2.99
C LEU A 40 6.54 -3.86 -3.09
N GLY A 41 6.08 -3.37 -4.24
CA GLY A 41 5.71 -1.97 -4.44
C GLY A 41 4.60 -1.51 -3.49
N THR A 42 3.53 -2.30 -3.34
CA THR A 42 2.43 -1.96 -2.43
C THR A 42 2.85 -1.96 -0.96
N ALA A 43 3.69 -2.91 -0.54
CA ALA A 43 4.17 -2.97 0.84
C ALA A 43 5.05 -1.76 1.18
N ALA A 44 6.00 -1.41 0.31
CA ALA A 44 6.86 -0.25 0.49
C ALA A 44 6.06 1.06 0.51
N HIS A 45 5.11 1.21 -0.41
CA HIS A 45 4.24 2.38 -0.47
C HIS A 45 3.38 2.53 0.79
N ARG A 46 2.79 1.42 1.28
CA ARG A 46 2.00 1.44 2.52
C ARG A 46 2.84 1.83 3.73
N ALA A 47 4.07 1.32 3.82
CA ALA A 47 4.98 1.67 4.91
C ALA A 47 5.31 3.18 4.91
N ALA A 48 5.67 3.73 3.73
CA ALA A 48 5.93 5.15 3.57
C ALA A 48 4.70 6.02 3.95
N LEU A 49 3.51 5.65 3.49
CA LEU A 49 2.27 6.36 3.83
C LEU A 49 2.01 6.37 5.34
N LEU A 50 2.21 5.25 6.04
CA LEU A 50 2.02 5.17 7.48
C LEU A 50 3.04 6.03 8.23
N GLU A 51 4.28 6.08 7.76
CA GLU A 51 5.32 6.94 8.32
C GLU A 51 4.98 8.44 8.15
N ASP A 52 4.50 8.84 6.97
CA ASP A 52 4.07 10.21 6.67
C ASP A 52 2.87 10.64 7.54
N LEU A 53 1.89 9.76 7.73
CA LEU A 53 0.75 10.01 8.61
C LEU A 53 1.21 10.16 10.07
N ALA A 54 2.11 9.28 10.53
CA ALA A 54 2.66 9.36 11.88
C ALA A 54 3.50 10.64 12.08
N ALA A 55 4.29 11.03 11.08
CA ALA A 55 5.05 12.28 11.10
C ALA A 55 4.12 13.49 11.19
N SER A 56 3.04 13.49 10.41
CA SER A 56 2.03 14.57 10.43
C SER A 56 1.34 14.68 11.78
N ARG A 57 0.91 13.55 12.35
CA ARG A 57 0.32 13.52 13.71
C ARG A 57 1.29 14.05 14.77
N ARG A 58 2.57 13.65 14.72
CA ARG A 58 3.60 14.14 15.66
C ARG A 58 3.85 15.65 15.53
N ARG A 59 3.78 16.20 14.31
CA ARG A 59 3.92 17.65 14.09
C ARG A 59 2.75 18.39 14.72
N TRP A 60 1.52 17.97 14.42
CA TRP A 60 0.31 18.61 14.95
C TRP A 60 0.17 18.49 16.47
N SER A 61 0.55 17.34 17.05
CA SER A 61 0.47 17.15 18.50
C SER A 61 1.38 18.05 19.33
N ARG A 62 2.34 18.74 18.69
CA ARG A 62 3.24 19.70 19.35
C ARG A 62 2.74 21.14 19.27
N LEU A 63 1.68 21.40 18.49
CA LEU A 63 1.11 22.74 18.38
C LEU A 63 0.30 23.05 19.64
N SER A 64 0.34 24.31 20.07
CA SER A 64 -0.48 24.78 21.17
C SER A 64 -1.95 24.84 20.76
N VAL A 65 -2.84 24.47 21.67
CA VAL A 65 -4.28 24.68 21.51
C VAL A 65 -4.56 26.17 21.69
N LEU A 66 -5.00 26.84 20.62
CA LEU A 66 -5.33 28.28 20.63
C LEU A 66 -6.80 28.55 20.96
N ASP A 67 -7.68 27.60 20.63
CA ASP A 67 -9.10 27.63 20.92
C ASP A 67 -9.49 26.28 21.51
N GLY A 68 -9.96 26.28 22.75
CA GLY A 68 -10.34 25.09 23.51
C GLY A 68 -11.84 24.80 23.49
N ARG A 69 -12.62 25.55 22.71
CA ARG A 69 -14.05 25.30 22.49
C ARG A 69 -14.25 23.89 21.93
N SER A 70 -15.41 23.30 22.23
CA SER A 70 -15.77 22.00 21.65
C SER A 70 -15.95 22.13 20.14
N ALA A 71 -15.94 21.00 19.41
CA ALA A 71 -16.18 21.02 17.97
C ALA A 71 -17.53 21.68 17.65
N ASP A 72 -18.55 21.41 18.47
CA ASP A 72 -19.89 21.96 18.30
C ASP A 72 -19.92 23.47 18.55
N ASP A 73 -19.22 23.96 19.59
CA ASP A 73 -19.08 25.40 19.88
C ASP A 73 -18.24 26.15 18.83
N ILE A 74 -17.29 25.46 18.19
CA ILE A 74 -16.49 26.03 17.09
C ILE A 74 -17.33 26.15 15.83
N ILE A 75 -18.16 25.15 15.56
CA ILE A 75 -19.04 25.08 14.40
C ILE A 75 -20.25 26.02 14.58
N GLY A 76 -20.74 26.20 15.81
CA GLY A 76 -21.83 27.11 16.16
C GLY A 76 -23.22 26.63 15.72
N TYR A 77 -23.41 25.32 15.53
CA TYR A 77 -24.71 24.72 15.29
C TYR A 77 -25.18 23.98 16.54
N ASP A 78 -26.45 24.17 16.90
CA ASP A 78 -27.11 23.37 17.93
C ASP A 78 -27.36 21.93 17.46
N ASP A 79 -27.87 21.08 18.36
CA ASP A 79 -28.23 19.69 18.06
C ASP A 79 -29.26 19.53 16.92
N ARG A 80 -29.87 20.64 16.46
CA ARG A 80 -30.86 20.69 15.37
C ARG A 80 -30.27 21.27 14.09
N GLY A 81 -28.98 21.61 14.06
CA GLY A 81 -28.30 22.19 12.90
C GLY A 81 -28.65 23.66 12.65
N LEU A 82 -29.17 24.38 13.65
CA LEU A 82 -29.48 25.80 13.54
C LEU A 82 -28.33 26.64 14.11
N PRO A 83 -27.96 27.75 13.45
CA PRO A 83 -26.92 28.63 13.96
C PRO A 83 -27.41 29.32 15.24
N GLY A 84 -26.64 29.21 16.31
CA GLY A 84 -26.92 29.79 17.63
C GLY A 84 -25.66 30.10 18.39
#